data_AF-A0A5R8WH00-F1
#
_entry.id   AF-A0A5R8WH00-F1
#
_cell.length_a   1.000
_cell.length_b   1.000
_cell.length_c   1.000
_cell.angle_alpha   90.00
_cell.angle_beta   90.00
_cell.angle_gamma   90.00
#
_symmetry.space_group_name_H-M   'P 1'
#
loop_
_entity.id
_entity.type
_entity.pdbx_description
1 polymer ?
#
loop_
_entity_poly.entity_id
_entity_poly.type
_entity_poly.pdbx_seq_one_letter_code
_entity_poly.pdbx_strand_id
1 'polypeptide(L)'
;MHQCLVVFLSLLILLQSFSREVLVLDYALHRQRITEQFCVNKNRPQLRCNGRCHLRKQLAKTDDAEKKAPQNHAKLKFEALPLTRFCYQPPRRTMPAVRAGFGQLRAPRIGMEVNRDVFRPPVLRR
;
A
#
# COMPACT_ATOMS: atom_id res chain seq x y z
N MET A 1 10.37 -41.47 -5.13
CA MET A 1 10.44 -40.87 -3.77
C MET A 1 10.58 -39.35 -3.81
N HIS A 2 11.62 -38.77 -4.42
CA HIS A 2 11.84 -37.31 -4.44
C HIS A 2 10.72 -36.49 -5.10
N GLN A 3 10.12 -36.98 -6.19
CA GLN A 3 9.03 -36.28 -6.89
C GLN A 3 7.77 -36.13 -6.00
N CYS A 4 7.42 -37.16 -5.24
CA CYS A 4 6.30 -37.07 -4.30
C CYS A 4 6.58 -36.03 -3.20
N LEU A 5 7.84 -35.96 -2.74
CA LEU A 5 8.27 -35.00 -1.72
C LEU A 5 8.17 -33.55 -2.24
N VAL A 6 8.59 -33.29 -3.49
CA VAL A 6 8.50 -31.97 -4.12
C VAL A 6 7.03 -31.55 -4.30
N VAL A 7 6.17 -32.44 -4.79
CA VAL A 7 4.74 -32.16 -4.95
C VAL A 7 4.09 -31.90 -3.60
N PHE A 8 4.42 -32.70 -2.57
CA PHE A 8 3.92 -32.52 -1.22
C PHE A 8 4.33 -31.16 -0.62
N LEU A 9 5.61 -30.79 -0.70
CA LEU A 9 6.08 -29.49 -0.20
C LEU A 9 5.46 -28.32 -0.95
N SER A 10 5.30 -28.45 -2.27
CA SER A 10 4.67 -27.43 -3.10
C SER A 10 3.19 -27.23 -2.73
N LEU A 11 2.46 -28.31 -2.45
CA LEU A 11 1.07 -28.25 -2.00
C LEU A 11 0.94 -27.53 -0.66
N LEU A 12 1.85 -27.77 0.29
CA LEU A 12 1.83 -27.10 1.60
C LEU A 12 2.02 -25.57 1.47
N ILE A 13 2.93 -25.13 0.60
CA ILE A 13 3.19 -23.70 0.36
C ILE A 13 1.96 -23.03 -0.30
N LEU A 14 1.34 -23.72 -1.26
CA LEU A 14 0.11 -23.26 -1.90
C LEU A 14 -1.03 -23.13 -0.88
N LEU A 15 -1.20 -24.14 -0.01
CA LEU A 15 -2.24 -24.15 1.01
C LEU A 15 -2.09 -22.96 1.99
N GLN A 16 -0.87 -22.60 2.37
CA GLN A 16 -0.59 -21.42 3.20
C GLN A 16 -1.04 -20.12 2.51
N SER A 17 -0.84 -20.00 1.19
CA SER A 17 -1.22 -18.81 0.41
C SER A 17 -2.73 -18.63 0.30
N PHE A 18 -3.49 -19.73 0.18
CA PHE A 18 -4.95 -19.66 0.03
C PHE A 18 -5.70 -19.24 1.30
N SER A 19 -5.04 -19.23 2.47
CA SER A 19 -5.66 -18.85 3.74
C SER A 19 -6.34 -17.47 3.71
N ARG A 20 -5.70 -16.48 3.09
CA ARG A 20 -6.25 -15.11 2.93
C ARG A 20 -7.36 -15.05 1.89
N GLU A 21 -7.16 -15.74 0.77
CA GLU A 21 -8.12 -15.74 -0.36
C GLU A 21 -9.44 -16.40 0.01
N VAL A 22 -9.40 -17.53 0.74
CA VAL A 22 -10.60 -18.23 1.21
C VAL A 22 -11.45 -17.32 2.10
N LEU A 23 -10.84 -16.48 2.93
CA LEU A 23 -11.55 -15.55 3.80
C LEU A 23 -12.28 -14.44 3.02
N VAL A 24 -11.68 -13.95 1.94
CA VAL A 24 -12.31 -12.98 1.04
C VAL A 24 -13.44 -13.63 0.25
N LEU A 25 -13.25 -14.88 -0.20
CA LEU A 25 -14.25 -15.65 -0.92
C LEU A 25 -15.49 -15.92 -0.05
N ASP A 26 -15.30 -16.38 1.19
CA ASP A 26 -16.39 -16.61 2.14
C ASP A 26 -17.18 -15.32 2.42
N TYR A 27 -16.48 -14.19 2.56
CA TYR A 27 -17.13 -12.89 2.69
C TYR A 27 -17.96 -12.52 1.46
N ALA A 28 -17.47 -12.81 0.26
CA ALA A 28 -18.19 -12.51 -0.98
C ALA A 28 -19.47 -13.34 -1.10
N LEU A 29 -19.42 -14.63 -0.76
CA LEU A 29 -20.58 -15.54 -0.78
C LEU A 29 -21.62 -15.16 0.28
N HIS A 30 -21.19 -14.81 1.49
CA HIS A 30 -22.06 -14.53 2.63
C HIS A 30 -22.26 -13.04 2.94
N ARG A 31 -22.03 -12.16 1.96
CA ARG A 31 -21.99 -10.71 2.17
C ARG A 31 -23.26 -10.12 2.82
N GLN A 32 -24.44 -10.62 2.45
CA GLN A 32 -25.72 -10.16 2.99
C GLN A 32 -25.83 -10.47 4.49
N ARG A 33 -25.67 -11.75 4.86
CA ARG A 33 -25.66 -12.22 6.25
C ARG A 33 -24.63 -11.47 7.09
N ILE A 34 -23.43 -11.25 6.56
CA ILE A 34 -22.37 -10.54 7.27
C ILE A 34 -22.74 -9.07 7.51
N THR A 35 -23.40 -8.44 6.55
CA THR A 35 -23.84 -7.05 6.69
C THR A 35 -24.94 -6.92 7.73
N GLU A 36 -25.88 -7.86 7.76
CA GLU A 36 -27.00 -7.87 8.71
C GLU A 36 -26.57 -8.20 10.14
N GLN A 37 -25.58 -9.08 10.34
CA GLN A 37 -25.20 -9.54 11.68
C GLN A 37 -24.00 -8.77 12.24
N PHE A 38 -22.99 -8.46 11.41
CA PHE A 38 -21.68 -7.98 11.90
C PHE A 38 -21.32 -6.55 11.48
N CYS A 39 -22.12 -5.88 10.64
CA CYS A 39 -21.83 -4.50 10.25
C CYS A 39 -22.07 -3.53 11.42
N VAL A 40 -21.05 -2.75 11.80
CA VAL A 40 -21.16 -1.68 12.81
C VAL A 40 -21.74 -0.38 12.24
N ASN A 41 -21.61 -0.14 10.93
CA ASN A 41 -22.03 1.11 10.28
C ASN A 41 -23.42 1.02 9.62
N LYS A 42 -24.36 0.27 10.21
CA LYS A 42 -25.72 0.13 9.67
C LYS A 42 -26.47 1.47 9.59
N ASN A 43 -26.24 2.34 10.58
CA ASN A 43 -26.92 3.63 10.70
C ASN A 43 -26.35 4.72 9.77
N ARG A 44 -25.31 4.42 8.97
CA ARG A 44 -24.65 5.37 8.06
C ARG A 44 -24.51 4.78 6.66
N PRO A 45 -25.61 4.69 5.89
CA PRO A 45 -25.60 4.10 4.54
C PRO A 45 -24.71 4.84 3.54
N GLN A 46 -24.45 6.14 3.78
CA GLN A 46 -23.56 6.97 2.97
C GLN A 46 -22.13 6.40 2.86
N LEU A 47 -21.67 5.64 3.86
CA LEU A 47 -20.32 5.05 3.91
C LEU A 47 -20.16 3.80 3.04
N ARG A 48 -21.25 3.24 2.48
CA ARG A 48 -21.24 2.04 1.62
C ARG A 48 -20.42 0.87 2.19
N CYS A 49 -20.48 0.67 3.52
CA CYS A 49 -19.64 -0.30 4.24
C CYS A 49 -19.94 -1.76 3.83
N ASN A 50 -21.21 -2.17 3.78
CA ASN A 50 -21.64 -3.51 3.34
C ASN A 50 -20.85 -4.66 4.00
N GLY A 51 -20.58 -4.59 5.30
CA GLY A 51 -19.83 -5.63 6.02
C GLY A 51 -18.30 -5.58 5.88
N ARG A 52 -17.73 -4.64 5.10
CA ARG A 52 -16.26 -4.49 4.93
C ARG A 52 -15.50 -4.24 6.24
N CYS A 53 -16.16 -3.65 7.23
CA CYS A 53 -15.61 -3.46 8.58
C CYS A 53 -15.29 -4.79 9.28
N HIS A 54 -16.08 -5.84 9.06
CA HIS A 54 -15.85 -7.17 9.60
C HIS A 54 -14.66 -7.84 8.89
N LEU A 55 -14.66 -7.82 7.56
CA LEU A 55 -13.58 -8.35 6.74
C LEU A 55 -12.22 -7.74 7.15
N ARG A 56 -12.15 -6.41 7.27
CA ARG A 56 -10.93 -5.72 7.71
C ARG A 56 -10.44 -6.17 9.08
N LYS A 57 -11.35 -6.45 10.03
CA LYS A 57 -10.98 -6.97 11.35
C LYS A 57 -10.42 -8.38 11.27
N GLN A 58 -10.98 -9.24 10.41
CA GLN A 58 -10.48 -10.60 10.20
C GLN A 58 -9.08 -10.59 9.56
N LEU A 59 -8.85 -9.76 8.54
CA LEU A 59 -7.52 -9.62 7.93
C LEU A 59 -6.47 -9.08 8.90
N ALA A 60 -6.84 -8.10 9.74
CA ALA A 60 -5.92 -7.59 10.76
C ALA A 60 -5.52 -8.68 11.76
N LYS A 61 -6.46 -9.53 12.18
CA LYS A 61 -6.16 -10.66 13.08
C LYS A 61 -5.22 -11.67 12.44
N THR A 62 -5.37 -11.98 11.15
CA THR A 62 -4.47 -12.89 10.45
C THR A 62 -3.06 -12.28 10.29
N ASP A 63 -2.97 -10.98 9.97
CA ASP A 63 -1.70 -10.26 9.91
C ASP A 63 -0.98 -10.24 11.27
N ASP A 64 -1.72 -10.00 12.35
CA ASP A 64 -1.17 -9.97 13.71
C ASP A 64 -0.75 -11.36 14.18
N ALA A 65 -1.46 -12.43 13.78
CA ALA A 65 -1.09 -13.80 14.05
C ALA A 65 0.20 -14.20 13.32
N GLU A 66 0.35 -13.79 12.05
CA GLU A 66 1.61 -13.97 11.33
C GLU A 66 2.75 -13.24 12.03
N LYS A 67 2.57 -11.98 12.44
CA LYS A 67 3.58 -11.18 13.16
C LYS A 67 3.99 -11.75 14.52
N LYS A 68 3.11 -12.51 15.18
CA LYS A 68 3.35 -13.13 16.50
C LYS A 68 3.90 -14.54 16.42
N ALA A 69 3.81 -15.22 15.28
CA ALA A 69 4.67 -16.38 15.05
C ALA A 69 6.12 -15.93 15.23
N PRO A 70 7.05 -16.79 15.71
CA PRO A 70 8.47 -16.49 15.73
C PRO A 70 8.93 -16.43 14.27
N GLN A 71 8.60 -15.33 13.61
CA GLN A 71 9.16 -14.92 12.36
C GLN A 71 10.59 -14.61 12.75
N ASN A 72 11.49 -15.56 12.50
CA ASN A 72 12.90 -15.32 12.30
C ASN A 72 13.04 -14.37 11.10
N HIS A 73 12.49 -13.16 11.22
CA HIS A 73 12.93 -12.02 10.47
C HIS A 73 14.35 -11.83 10.97
N ALA A 74 15.29 -12.49 10.29
CA ALA A 74 16.59 -11.89 10.12
C ALA A 74 16.28 -10.45 9.74
N LYS A 75 16.46 -9.53 10.70
CA LYS A 75 16.50 -8.11 10.42
C LYS A 75 17.55 -8.01 9.33
N LEU A 76 17.11 -7.98 8.08
CA LEU A 76 17.95 -7.59 6.98
C LEU A 76 18.13 -6.10 7.24
N LYS A 77 19.12 -5.80 8.09
CA LYS A 77 19.68 -4.47 8.22
C LYS A 77 20.15 -4.15 6.82
N PHE A 78 19.30 -3.45 6.08
CA PHE A 78 19.69 -2.78 4.87
C PHE A 78 20.57 -1.62 5.34
N GLU A 79 21.79 -1.95 5.77
CA GLU A 79 22.85 -0.95 5.87
C GLU A 79 22.95 -0.38 4.47
N ALA A 80 22.66 0.91 4.37
CA ALA A 80 22.64 1.63 3.13
C ALA A 80 23.95 1.35 2.39
N LEU A 81 23.88 0.51 1.35
CA LEU A 81 24.88 0.50 0.30
C LEU A 81 25.01 1.96 -0.13
N PRO A 82 26.20 2.56 -0.04
CA PRO A 82 26.35 3.96 -0.37
C PRO A 82 26.02 4.10 -1.86
N LEU A 83 24.87 4.71 -2.15
CA LEU A 83 24.41 5.07 -3.50
C LEU A 83 25.32 6.15 -4.14
N THR A 84 26.56 6.28 -3.70
CA THR A 84 27.51 7.31 -4.14
C THR A 84 28.47 6.83 -5.22
N ARG A 85 28.32 5.61 -5.77
CA ARG A 85 29.22 5.11 -6.84
C ARG A 85 28.57 4.66 -8.14
N PHE A 86 27.31 5.01 -8.38
CA PHE A 86 26.77 5.06 -9.73
C PHE A 86 26.62 6.52 -10.18
N CYS A 87 27.75 7.17 -10.43
CA CYS A 87 27.75 8.35 -11.29
C CYS A 87 27.49 7.84 -12.72
N TYR A 88 26.21 7.84 -13.13
CA TYR A 88 25.87 7.73 -14.54
C TYR A 88 26.46 8.96 -15.23
N GLN A 89 27.58 8.78 -15.94
CA GLN A 89 28.15 9.81 -16.80
C GLN A 89 27.38 9.75 -18.13
N PRO A 90 26.43 10.66 -18.40
CA PRO A 90 25.81 10.69 -19.71
C PRO A 90 26.89 11.01 -20.75
N PRO A 91 26.88 10.36 -21.92
CA PRO A 91 27.81 10.70 -22.98
C PRO A 91 27.62 12.18 -23.36
N ARG A 92 28.72 12.95 -23.33
CA ARG A 92 28.72 14.36 -23.77
C ARG A 92 28.45 14.39 -25.27
N ARG A 93 27.17 14.51 -25.65
CA ARG A 93 26.79 14.90 -27.01
C ARG A 93 27.10 16.38 -27.15
N THR A 94 28.10 16.71 -27.97
CA THR A 94 28.31 18.07 -28.45
C THR A 94 27.12 18.43 -29.35
N MET A 95 26.11 19.05 -28.76
CA MET A 95 25.00 19.62 -29.53
C MET A 95 25.57 20.79 -30.35
N PRO A 96 25.36 20.85 -31.67
CA PRO A 96 25.68 22.06 -32.42
C PRO A 96 24.82 23.20 -31.88
N ALA A 97 25.42 24.38 -31.76
CA ALA A 97 24.73 25.57 -31.27
C ALA A 97 23.63 25.99 -32.27
N VAL A 98 22.43 25.48 -32.06
CA VAL A 98 21.24 26.03 -32.71
C VAL A 98 20.97 27.37 -32.04
N ARG A 99 21.03 28.46 -32.81
CA ARG A 99 20.57 29.78 -32.36
C ARG A 99 19.08 29.68 -32.04
N ALA A 100 18.76 29.56 -30.76
CA ALA A 100 17.39 29.57 -30.26
C ALA A 100 16.84 31.01 -30.38
N GLY A 101 16.15 31.30 -31.48
CA GLY A 101 15.36 32.51 -31.66
C GLY A 101 14.01 32.42 -30.96
N PHE A 102 13.99 32.06 -29.67
CA PHE A 102 12.75 32.07 -28.88
C PHE A 102 12.80 33.27 -27.93
N GLY A 103 11.84 34.18 -28.07
CA GLY A 103 11.70 35.35 -27.21
C GLY A 103 11.56 34.96 -25.74
N GLN A 104 12.07 35.81 -24.84
CA GLN A 104 11.93 35.65 -23.39
C GLN A 104 10.44 35.58 -23.00
N LEU A 105 9.97 34.38 -22.65
CA LEU A 105 8.70 34.22 -21.96
C LEU A 105 8.84 34.78 -20.54
N ARG A 106 8.28 35.96 -20.32
CA ARG A 106 8.16 36.58 -19.00
C ARG A 106 7.06 35.83 -18.23
N ALA A 107 7.45 35.00 -17.27
CA ALA A 107 6.49 34.32 -16.41
C ALA A 107 5.68 35.38 -15.62
N PRO A 108 4.33 35.36 -15.63
CA PRO A 108 3.56 36.21 -14.75
C PRO A 108 3.76 35.71 -13.31
N ARG A 109 3.94 36.64 -12.38
CA ARG A 109 3.94 36.32 -10.94
C ARG A 109 2.52 35.91 -10.54
N ILE A 110 2.22 34.63 -10.63
CA ILE A 110 1.05 34.08 -9.94
C ILE A 110 1.43 34.04 -8.45
N GLY A 111 0.89 34.99 -7.67
CA GLY A 111 0.97 34.93 -6.22
C GLY A 111 0.22 33.69 -5.74
N MET A 112 0.92 32.77 -5.10
CA MET A 112 0.30 31.61 -4.47
C MET A 112 -0.30 32.06 -3.14
N GLU A 113 -1.55 32.53 -3.15
CA GLU A 113 -2.33 32.69 -1.92
C GLU A 113 -2.68 31.30 -1.39
N VAL A 114 -1.92 30.84 -0.39
CA VAL A 114 -2.25 29.64 0.36
C VAL A 114 -3.42 29.98 1.28
N ASN A 115 -4.63 29.64 0.85
CA ASN A 115 -5.83 29.81 1.67
C ASN A 115 -5.72 28.93 2.93
N ARG A 116 -5.45 29.56 4.08
CA ARG A 116 -5.25 28.89 5.37
C ARG A 116 -6.54 28.44 6.04
N ASP A 117 -7.71 28.71 5.44
CA ASP A 117 -9.01 28.36 6.02
C ASP A 117 -9.35 26.87 5.91
N VAL A 118 -8.61 26.10 5.11
CA VAL A 118 -8.88 24.67 4.86
C VAL A 118 -8.42 23.77 6.03
N PHE A 119 -7.45 24.20 6.83
CA PHE A 119 -6.95 23.40 7.96
C PHE A 119 -7.18 24.10 9.30
N ARG A 120 -8.12 23.57 10.09
CA ARG A 120 -8.35 23.98 11.48
C ARG A 120 -7.89 22.87 12.42
N PRO A 121 -6.66 22.95 12.98
CA PRO A 121 -6.20 21.96 13.94
C PRO A 121 -7.04 22.05 15.23
N PRO A 122 -7.26 20.92 15.93
CA PRO A 122 -7.97 20.91 17.20
C PRO A 122 -7.18 21.66 18.29
N VAL A 123 -7.84 22.60 18.97
CA VAL A 123 -7.25 23.32 20.10
C VAL A 123 -7.15 22.41 21.32
N LEU A 124 -5.93 22.20 21.82
CA LEU A 124 -5.69 21.51 23.08
C LEU A 124 -6.15 22.41 24.23
N ARG A 125 -7.24 22.04 24.91
CA ARG A 125 -7.67 22.67 26.16
C ARG A 125 -6.69 22.27 27.27
N ARG A 126 -6.04 23.27 27.90
CA ARG A 126 -5.39 23.12 29.20
C ARG A 126 -6.43 23.19 30.31
#